data_AF-A0A7C5DSC2-F1
#
_entry.id   AF-A0A7C5DSC2-F1
#
_cell.length_a   1.000
_cell.length_b   1.000
_cell.length_c   1.000
_cell.angle_alpha   90.00
_cell.angle_beta   90.00
_cell.angle_gamma   90.00
#
_symmetry.space_group_name_H-M   'P 1'
#
loop_
_entity.id
_entity.type
_entity.pdbx_description
1 polymer ?
#
loop_
_entity_poly.entity_id
_entity_poly.type
_entity_poly.pdbx_seq_one_letter_code
_entity_poly.pdbx_strand_id
1 'polypeptide(L)'
;MTDPIPIHIAVEDFLSEMVLRVMLKQSGRQFAVGACMGRTGFGYLKKNITGFNKAAKGIPFLIVADLDQTECPPILINKWLPVLKNDNLIFRIAVREVESWLLAHRKAFAGFLGIRESLIPSHPDELEDPKRVLIQMTARSRKRQLRESIIPAPGSTAKIGPDYNGALIYFVQKHWDVQEAAMRSPSLSRTFDAVKTFQPVYEF
;
A
#
# COMPACT_ATOMS: atom_id res chain seq x y z
N MET A 1 -21.98 -12.41 17.76
CA MET A 1 -20.73 -12.18 17.03
C MET A 1 -21.12 -11.90 15.60
N THR A 2 -20.69 -10.78 15.02
CA THR A 2 -20.93 -10.50 13.59
C THR A 2 -20.00 -11.37 12.75
N ASP A 3 -20.54 -12.01 11.71
CA ASP A 3 -19.72 -12.80 10.79
C ASP A 3 -18.66 -11.94 10.11
N PRO A 4 -17.46 -12.49 9.83
CA PRO A 4 -16.40 -11.73 9.18
C PRO A 4 -16.81 -11.38 7.75
N ILE A 5 -16.48 -10.16 7.32
CA ILE A 5 -16.74 -9.67 5.97
C ILE A 5 -15.76 -10.35 5.01
N PRO A 6 -16.23 -11.22 4.09
CA PRO A 6 -15.35 -11.81 3.10
C PRO A 6 -14.84 -10.73 2.16
N ILE A 7 -13.55 -10.71 1.89
CA ILE A 7 -12.94 -9.72 1.00
C ILE A 7 -11.79 -10.31 0.21
N HIS A 8 -11.70 -9.94 -1.06
CA HIS A 8 -10.55 -10.21 -1.90
C HIS A 8 -9.70 -8.96 -2.05
N ILE A 9 -8.39 -9.14 -2.24
CA ILE A 9 -7.47 -8.02 -2.47
C ILE A 9 -6.81 -8.13 -3.84
N ALA A 10 -6.52 -6.99 -4.47
CA ALA A 10 -5.72 -6.95 -5.68
C ALA A 10 -4.69 -5.81 -5.61
N VAL A 11 -3.43 -6.14 -5.90
CA VAL A 11 -2.30 -5.22 -5.74
C VAL A 11 -1.21 -5.44 -6.80
N GLU A 12 -0.29 -4.50 -6.90
CA GLU A 12 0.79 -4.53 -7.89
C GLU A 12 1.95 -5.43 -7.49
N ASP A 13 2.25 -5.52 -6.20
CA ASP A 13 3.39 -6.27 -5.66
C ASP A 13 3.13 -6.86 -4.26
N PHE A 14 4.13 -7.56 -3.72
CA PHE A 14 4.06 -8.20 -2.41
C PHE A 14 4.05 -7.21 -1.23
N LEU A 15 4.71 -6.06 -1.39
CA LEU A 15 4.74 -5.05 -0.34
C LEU A 15 3.35 -4.45 -0.14
N SER A 16 2.70 -4.06 -1.24
CA SER A 16 1.33 -3.54 -1.26
C SER A 16 0.35 -4.50 -0.62
N GLU A 17 0.43 -5.79 -0.94
CA GLU A 17 -0.41 -6.80 -0.28
C GLU A 17 -0.23 -6.80 1.23
N MET A 18 1.02 -6.80 1.70
CA MET A 18 1.28 -6.87 3.13
C MET A 18 0.70 -5.65 3.85
N VAL A 19 0.83 -4.48 3.24
CA VAL A 19 0.21 -3.25 3.74
C VAL A 19 -1.30 -3.39 3.85
N LEU A 20 -1.97 -3.94 2.83
CA LEU A 20 -3.43 -4.16 2.90
C LEU A 20 -3.82 -5.17 3.98
N ARG A 21 -3.10 -6.28 4.11
CA ARG A 21 -3.39 -7.29 5.13
C ARG A 21 -3.24 -6.73 6.55
N VAL A 22 -2.16 -5.98 6.81
CA VAL A 22 -1.95 -5.34 8.11
C VAL A 22 -2.97 -4.25 8.36
N MET A 23 -3.29 -3.41 7.36
CA MET A 23 -4.33 -2.39 7.44
C MET A 23 -5.70 -2.98 7.78
N LEU A 24 -6.11 -4.05 7.08
CA LEU A 24 -7.38 -4.73 7.35
C LEU A 24 -7.43 -5.29 8.77
N LYS A 25 -6.33 -5.87 9.25
CA LYS A 25 -6.21 -6.36 10.64
C LYS A 25 -6.28 -5.21 11.67
N GLN A 26 -5.67 -4.07 11.39
CA GLN A 26 -5.63 -2.90 12.27
C GLN A 26 -6.90 -2.01 12.17
N SER A 27 -7.80 -2.31 11.24
CA SER A 27 -9.03 -1.52 11.02
C SER A 27 -10.05 -1.60 12.16
N GLY A 28 -9.90 -2.54 13.08
CA GLY A 28 -10.89 -2.84 14.12
C GLY A 28 -12.13 -3.58 13.60
N ARG A 29 -12.12 -4.00 12.32
CA ARG A 29 -13.20 -4.76 11.69
C ARG A 29 -12.79 -6.20 11.44
N GLN A 30 -13.79 -7.08 11.45
CA GLN A 30 -13.58 -8.49 11.16
C GLN A 30 -13.68 -8.71 9.64
N PHE A 31 -12.54 -8.72 8.96
CA PHE A 31 -12.43 -9.11 7.56
C PHE A 31 -11.87 -10.53 7.43
N ALA A 32 -12.48 -11.34 6.58
CA ALA A 32 -11.94 -12.61 6.13
C ALA A 32 -11.28 -12.41 4.75
N VAL A 33 -9.96 -12.19 4.76
CA VAL A 33 -9.19 -11.98 3.53
C VAL A 33 -9.01 -13.30 2.79
N GLY A 34 -9.65 -13.41 1.63
CA GLY A 34 -9.53 -14.55 0.73
C GLY A 34 -8.33 -14.41 -0.23
N ALA A 35 -8.60 -14.55 -1.52
CA ALA A 35 -7.58 -14.48 -2.57
C ALA A 35 -6.91 -13.10 -2.67
N CYS A 36 -5.63 -13.11 -3.01
CA CYS A 36 -4.88 -11.95 -3.47
C CYS A 36 -4.56 -12.10 -4.95
N MET A 37 -4.96 -11.13 -5.78
CA MET A 37 -4.71 -11.10 -7.21
C MET A 37 -3.64 -10.05 -7.57
N GLY A 38 -2.96 -10.25 -8.69
CA GLY A 38 -1.90 -9.35 -9.16
C GLY A 38 -0.51 -9.81 -8.78
N ARG A 39 0.29 -8.92 -8.19
CA ARG A 39 1.74 -9.10 -7.93
C ARG A 39 2.62 -9.18 -9.18
N THR A 40 2.10 -8.70 -10.30
CA THR A 40 2.77 -8.69 -11.62
C THR A 40 2.85 -7.28 -12.19
N GLY A 41 2.79 -6.26 -11.30
CA GLY A 41 2.78 -4.84 -11.63
C GLY A 41 1.40 -4.28 -12.00
N PHE A 42 1.36 -2.96 -12.24
CA PHE A 42 0.12 -2.20 -12.55
C PHE A 42 -0.65 -2.72 -13.77
N GLY A 43 0.05 -3.30 -14.76
CA GLY A 43 -0.55 -3.72 -16.03
C GLY A 43 -1.66 -4.77 -15.86
N TYR A 44 -1.48 -5.68 -14.89
CA TYR A 44 -2.49 -6.68 -14.56
C TYR A 44 -3.73 -6.03 -13.93
N LEU A 45 -3.56 -5.12 -12.97
CA LEU A 45 -4.69 -4.44 -12.32
C LEU A 45 -5.46 -3.61 -13.34
N LYS A 46 -4.77 -2.82 -14.15
CA LYS A 46 -5.37 -2.00 -15.20
C LYS A 46 -6.21 -2.82 -16.18
N LYS A 47 -5.72 -3.99 -16.60
CA LYS A 47 -6.43 -4.88 -17.53
C LYS A 47 -7.71 -5.48 -16.91
N ASN A 48 -7.69 -5.75 -15.60
CA ASN A 48 -8.73 -6.54 -14.93
C ASN A 48 -9.68 -5.72 -14.05
N ILE A 49 -9.45 -4.41 -13.86
CA ILE A 49 -10.24 -3.56 -12.96
C ILE A 49 -11.75 -3.59 -13.25
N THR A 50 -12.15 -3.57 -14.52
CA THR A 50 -13.56 -3.70 -14.92
C THR A 50 -14.13 -5.08 -14.61
N GLY A 51 -13.30 -6.12 -14.67
CA GLY A 51 -13.65 -7.48 -14.27
C GLY A 51 -13.87 -7.58 -12.75
N PHE A 52 -12.95 -7.00 -11.96
CA PHE A 52 -13.12 -6.90 -10.51
C PHE A 52 -14.38 -6.13 -10.12
N ASN A 53 -14.68 -5.02 -10.81
CA ASN A 53 -15.90 -4.25 -10.59
C ASN A 53 -17.18 -5.06 -10.84
N LYS A 54 -17.18 -5.94 -11.86
CA LYS A 54 -18.29 -6.86 -12.11
C LYS A 54 -18.38 -7.96 -11.05
N ALA A 55 -17.24 -8.53 -10.66
CA ALA A 55 -17.16 -9.57 -9.66
C ALA A 55 -17.54 -9.07 -8.25
N ALA A 56 -17.38 -7.77 -7.99
CA ALA A 56 -17.73 -7.12 -6.73
C ALA A 56 -19.21 -7.32 -6.33
N LYS A 57 -20.10 -7.58 -7.30
CA LYS A 57 -21.49 -7.96 -7.03
C LYS A 57 -21.63 -9.19 -6.12
N GLY A 58 -20.72 -10.16 -6.25
CA GLY A 58 -20.77 -11.40 -5.46
C GLY A 58 -19.91 -11.38 -4.20
N ILE A 59 -18.80 -10.63 -4.20
CA ILE A 59 -17.88 -10.54 -3.05
C ILE A 59 -17.13 -9.20 -3.06
N PRO A 60 -16.93 -8.55 -1.90
CA PRO A 60 -16.10 -7.34 -1.81
C PRO A 60 -14.67 -7.47 -2.34
N PHE A 61 -14.18 -6.41 -2.97
CA PHE A 61 -12.79 -6.26 -3.41
C PHE A 61 -12.17 -4.99 -2.84
N LEU A 62 -10.97 -5.11 -2.27
CA LEU A 62 -10.07 -3.98 -1.98
C LEU A 62 -8.91 -3.98 -2.96
N ILE A 63 -8.83 -2.94 -3.77
CA ILE A 63 -7.79 -2.80 -4.79
C ILE A 63 -7.00 -1.54 -4.51
N VAL A 64 -5.68 -1.70 -4.43
CA VAL A 64 -4.73 -0.59 -4.35
C VAL A 64 -3.73 -0.67 -5.49
N ALA A 65 -3.59 0.46 -6.16
CA ALA A 65 -2.59 0.70 -7.21
C ALA A 65 -1.77 1.94 -6.86
N ASP A 66 -0.59 2.04 -7.45
CA ASP A 66 0.27 3.21 -7.31
C ASP A 66 -0.17 4.30 -8.29
N LEU A 67 -0.01 5.57 -7.90
CA LEU A 67 -0.31 6.69 -8.79
C LEU A 67 0.74 6.85 -9.88
N ASP A 68 1.98 6.45 -9.57
CA ASP A 68 3.20 6.73 -10.32
C ASP A 68 3.30 8.22 -10.66
N GLN A 69 3.45 8.54 -11.94
CA GLN A 69 3.60 9.88 -12.48
C GLN A 69 2.25 10.51 -12.86
N THR A 70 1.13 9.84 -12.62
CA THR A 70 -0.19 10.43 -12.89
C THR A 70 -0.41 11.64 -11.98
N GLU A 71 -1.12 12.66 -12.49
CA GLU A 71 -1.32 13.93 -11.78
C GLU A 71 -2.04 13.74 -10.44
N CYS A 72 -3.16 13.00 -10.43
CA CYS A 72 -3.90 12.75 -9.18
C CYS A 72 -4.73 11.44 -9.23
N PRO A 73 -5.09 10.88 -8.05
CA PRO A 73 -5.86 9.63 -7.96
C PRO A 73 -7.18 9.61 -8.74
N PRO A 74 -8.04 10.65 -8.73
CA PRO A 74 -9.29 10.63 -9.49
C PRO A 74 -9.09 10.44 -10.99
N ILE A 75 -8.05 11.06 -11.58
CA ILE A 75 -7.72 10.89 -12.99
C ILE A 75 -7.37 9.43 -13.29
N LEU A 76 -6.55 8.79 -12.44
CA LEU A 76 -6.18 7.40 -12.65
C LEU A 76 -7.37 6.46 -12.51
N ILE A 77 -8.21 6.68 -11.49
CA ILE A 77 -9.43 5.89 -11.27
C ILE A 77 -10.37 6.00 -12.47
N ASN A 78 -10.67 7.21 -12.95
CA ASN A 78 -11.56 7.42 -14.10
C ASN A 78 -10.98 6.84 -15.39
N LYS A 79 -9.65 6.89 -15.56
CA LYS A 79 -8.96 6.30 -16.71
C LYS A 79 -9.03 4.77 -16.70
N TRP A 80 -8.93 4.14 -15.53
CA TRP A 80 -8.91 2.68 -15.39
C TRP A 80 -10.32 2.08 -15.33
N LEU A 81 -11.25 2.75 -14.65
CA LEU A 81 -12.62 2.30 -14.46
C LEU A 81 -13.61 3.36 -14.97
N PRO A 82 -13.77 3.52 -16.30
CA PRO A 82 -14.68 4.49 -16.92
C PRO A 82 -16.14 3.99 -16.90
N VAL A 83 -16.55 3.34 -15.81
CA VAL A 83 -17.90 2.79 -15.60
C VAL A 83 -18.32 3.04 -14.15
N LEU A 84 -19.61 2.91 -13.86
CA LEU A 84 -20.09 3.02 -12.48
C LEU A 84 -19.40 1.98 -11.60
N LYS A 85 -18.76 2.48 -10.53
CA LYS A 85 -18.09 1.65 -9.54
C LYS A 85 -19.14 0.98 -8.66
N ASN A 86 -19.03 -0.34 -8.51
CA ASN A 86 -19.88 -1.11 -7.62
C ASN A 86 -19.59 -0.76 -6.15
N ASP A 87 -20.61 -0.80 -5.30
CA ASP A 87 -20.49 -0.44 -3.87
C ASP A 87 -19.53 -1.38 -3.11
N ASN A 88 -19.44 -2.64 -3.53
CA ASN A 88 -18.51 -3.63 -2.98
C ASN A 88 -17.08 -3.52 -3.54
N LEU A 89 -16.80 -2.53 -4.40
CA LEU A 89 -15.45 -2.25 -4.90
C LEU A 89 -14.81 -1.05 -4.19
N ILE A 90 -13.86 -1.34 -3.30
CA ILE A 90 -12.96 -0.35 -2.70
C ILE A 90 -11.73 -0.21 -3.60
N PHE A 91 -11.81 0.65 -4.61
CA PHE A 91 -10.64 1.02 -5.43
C PHE A 91 -10.00 2.30 -4.91
N ARG A 92 -8.72 2.20 -4.52
CA ARG A 92 -7.93 3.26 -3.89
C ARG A 92 -6.55 3.34 -4.54
N ILE A 93 -5.90 4.50 -4.42
CA ILE A 93 -4.61 4.77 -5.05
C ILE A 93 -3.66 5.30 -3.98
N ALA A 94 -2.48 4.69 -3.86
CA ALA A 94 -1.38 5.25 -3.09
C ALA A 94 -0.80 6.45 -3.87
N VAL A 95 -0.71 7.63 -3.24
CA VAL A 95 -0.15 8.78 -3.94
C VAL A 95 1.34 8.54 -4.14
N ARG A 96 1.73 8.65 -5.40
CA ARG A 96 3.02 8.23 -5.97
C ARG A 96 3.20 6.72 -5.87
N GLU A 97 3.53 6.20 -4.70
CA GLU A 97 3.81 4.78 -4.50
C GLU A 97 3.46 4.34 -3.07
N VAL A 98 3.23 3.04 -2.84
CA VAL A 98 2.95 2.49 -1.50
C VAL A 98 4.04 2.77 -0.47
N GLU A 99 5.29 2.98 -0.90
CA GLU A 99 6.39 3.40 -0.03
C GLU A 99 6.10 4.71 0.71
N SER A 100 5.29 5.61 0.13
CA SER A 100 4.84 6.83 0.82
C SER A 100 4.08 6.49 2.12
N TRP A 101 3.27 5.43 2.12
CA TRP A 101 2.51 4.98 3.28
C TRP A 101 3.40 4.39 4.38
N LEU A 102 4.49 3.73 3.99
CA LEU A 102 5.49 3.24 4.95
C LEU A 102 6.23 4.40 5.62
N LEU A 103 6.69 5.38 4.82
CA LEU A 103 7.39 6.57 5.31
C LEU A 103 6.51 7.43 6.23
N ALA A 104 5.19 7.36 6.09
CA ALA A 104 4.24 8.11 6.90
C ALA A 104 4.28 7.75 8.39
N HIS A 105 4.63 6.50 8.76
CA HIS A 105 4.90 6.16 10.16
C HIS A 105 6.35 6.49 10.55
N ARG A 106 6.65 7.79 10.60
CA ARG A 106 8.01 8.33 10.74
C ARG A 106 8.80 7.75 11.90
N LYS A 107 8.19 7.72 13.09
CA LYS A 107 8.82 7.22 14.32
C LYS A 107 9.23 5.75 14.19
N ALA A 108 8.31 4.89 13.73
CA ALA A 108 8.61 3.47 13.57
C ALA A 108 9.63 3.23 12.46
N PHE A 109 9.51 3.93 11.33
CA PHE A 109 10.45 3.75 10.22
C PHE A 109 11.86 4.22 10.60
N ALA A 110 12.00 5.32 11.34
CA ALA A 110 13.27 5.76 11.88
C ALA A 110 13.89 4.74 12.85
N GLY A 111 13.08 4.16 13.75
CA GLY A 111 13.51 3.07 14.65
C GLY A 111 13.93 1.80 13.91
N PHE A 112 13.19 1.45 12.85
CA PHE A 112 13.50 0.33 11.96
C PHE A 112 14.86 0.53 11.27
N LEU A 113 15.12 1.72 10.73
CA LEU A 113 16.42 2.07 10.14
C LEU A 113 17.52 2.33 11.19
N GLY A 114 17.18 2.61 12.44
CA GLY A 114 18.15 3.03 13.46
C GLY A 114 18.76 4.41 13.15
N ILE A 115 17.95 5.34 12.65
CA ILE A 115 18.33 6.73 12.34
C ILE A 115 17.47 7.73 13.13
N ARG A 116 17.81 9.03 13.06
CA ARG A 116 17.00 10.09 13.66
C ARG A 116 15.68 10.27 12.89
N GLU A 117 14.57 10.41 13.60
CA GLU A 117 13.24 10.65 13.00
C GLU A 117 13.20 11.91 12.14
N SER A 118 13.98 12.94 12.50
CA SER A 118 14.11 14.18 11.72
C SER A 118 14.62 13.99 10.30
N LEU A 119 15.19 12.82 9.98
CA LEU A 119 15.61 12.46 8.63
C LEU A 119 14.46 11.90 7.79
N ILE A 120 13.36 11.44 8.41
CA ILE A 120 12.20 10.94 7.69
C ILE A 120 11.33 12.12 7.25
N PRO A 121 10.94 12.22 5.97
CA PRO A 121 10.06 13.28 5.47
C PRO A 121 8.77 13.41 6.27
N SER A 122 8.26 14.64 6.39
CA SER A 122 6.99 14.93 7.09
C SER A 122 5.75 14.74 6.22
N HIS A 123 5.89 14.88 4.90
CA HIS A 123 4.80 14.82 3.92
C HIS A 123 5.15 13.81 2.81
N PRO A 124 5.05 12.50 3.09
CA PRO A 124 5.50 11.47 2.16
C PRO A 124 4.70 11.41 0.85
N ASP A 125 3.42 11.79 0.86
CA ASP A 125 2.58 11.85 -0.36
C ASP A 125 3.03 12.97 -1.33
N GLU A 126 3.83 13.94 -0.87
CA GLU A 126 4.37 15.03 -1.70
C GLU A 126 5.71 14.66 -2.37
N LEU A 127 6.29 13.51 -2.03
CA LEU A 127 7.56 13.07 -2.60
C LEU A 127 7.36 12.58 -4.03
N GLU A 128 8.13 13.08 -4.99
CA GLU A 128 8.04 12.64 -6.38
C GLU A 128 8.37 11.14 -6.57
N ASP A 129 9.29 10.61 -5.77
CA ASP A 129 9.77 9.22 -5.82
C ASP A 129 9.99 8.69 -4.39
N PRO A 130 8.91 8.25 -3.69
CA PRO A 130 8.98 7.75 -2.32
C PRO A 130 9.95 6.56 -2.17
N LYS A 131 9.98 5.63 -3.14
CA LYS A 131 10.89 4.48 -3.16
C LYS A 131 12.35 4.91 -3.15
N ARG A 132 12.73 5.86 -4.00
CA ARG A 132 14.09 6.41 -4.01
C ARG A 132 14.44 7.10 -2.69
N VAL A 133 13.53 7.88 -2.13
CA VAL A 133 13.75 8.55 -0.83
C VAL A 133 13.93 7.52 0.29
N LEU A 134 13.13 6.45 0.30
CA LEU A 134 13.26 5.35 1.24
C LEU A 134 14.65 4.67 1.14
N ILE A 135 15.12 4.38 -0.06
CA ILE A 135 16.46 3.80 -0.29
C ILE A 135 17.55 4.74 0.21
N GLN A 136 17.45 6.05 -0.09
CA GLN A 136 18.41 7.06 0.39
C GLN A 136 18.45 7.16 1.92
N MET A 137 17.30 7.07 2.59
CA MET A 137 17.25 7.05 4.06
C MET A 137 17.87 5.77 4.61
N THR A 138 17.64 4.65 3.94
CA THR A 138 18.24 3.37 4.32
C THR A 138 19.76 3.42 4.22
N ALA A 139 20.34 4.15 3.26
CA ALA A 139 21.80 4.34 3.18
C ALA A 139 22.42 4.96 4.44
N ARG A 140 21.63 5.71 5.22
CA ARG A 140 22.04 6.33 6.49
C ARG A 140 21.84 5.41 7.71
N SER A 141 21.18 4.27 7.51
CA SER A 141 20.97 3.26 8.56
C SER A 141 22.29 2.86 9.19
N ARG A 142 22.30 2.65 10.50
CA ARG A 142 23.47 2.07 11.19
C ARG A 142 23.53 0.55 11.02
N LYS A 143 22.41 -0.09 10.66
CA LYS A 143 22.24 -1.55 10.53
C LYS A 143 22.74 -2.02 9.16
N ARG A 144 23.93 -2.61 9.12
CA ARG A 144 24.57 -3.09 7.88
C ARG A 144 23.70 -4.03 7.07
N GLN A 145 23.13 -5.05 7.72
CA GLN A 145 22.26 -6.04 7.06
C GLN A 145 21.08 -5.37 6.35
N LEU A 146 20.47 -4.36 6.97
CA LEU A 146 19.34 -3.65 6.38
C LEU A 146 19.73 -2.85 5.13
N ARG A 147 20.94 -2.25 5.14
CA ARG A 147 21.49 -1.59 3.95
C ARG A 147 21.70 -2.58 2.82
N GLU A 148 22.31 -3.72 3.12
CA GLU A 148 22.58 -4.79 2.15
C GLU A 148 21.29 -5.43 1.59
N SER A 149 20.19 -5.46 2.37
CA SER A 149 18.88 -5.95 1.91
C SER A 149 18.17 -4.98 0.96
N ILE A 150 18.12 -3.69 1.30
CA ILE A 150 17.25 -2.70 0.63
C ILE A 150 17.95 -1.94 -0.49
N ILE A 151 19.27 -1.72 -0.38
CA ILE A 151 20.01 -0.88 -1.32
C ILE A 151 20.58 -1.77 -2.44
N PRO A 152 20.47 -1.37 -3.71
CA PRO A 152 21.16 -2.05 -4.81
C PRO A 152 22.67 -2.18 -4.56
N ALA A 153 23.25 -3.30 -5.01
CA ALA A 153 24.70 -3.48 -4.95
C ALA A 153 25.41 -2.39 -5.79
N PRO A 154 26.60 -1.92 -5.35
CA PRO A 154 27.38 -0.96 -6.13
C PRO A 154 27.63 -1.46 -7.56
N GLY A 155 27.41 -0.60 -8.56
CA GLY A 155 27.55 -0.95 -9.98
C GLY A 155 26.42 -1.80 -10.57
N SER A 156 25.40 -2.15 -9.79
CA SER A 156 24.20 -2.83 -10.29
C SER A 156 23.29 -1.88 -11.06
N THR A 157 22.62 -2.40 -12.09
CA THR A 157 21.50 -1.71 -12.78
C THR A 157 20.17 -1.89 -12.07
N ALA A 158 20.13 -2.66 -10.97
CA ALA A 158 18.93 -2.87 -10.18
C ALA A 158 18.48 -1.57 -9.50
N LYS A 159 17.15 -1.35 -9.47
CA LYS A 159 16.54 -0.19 -8.80
C LYS A 159 16.36 -0.39 -7.29
N ILE A 160 16.34 -1.64 -6.84
CA ILE A 160 16.12 -2.04 -5.44
C ILE A 160 17.17 -3.08 -5.02
N GLY A 161 17.40 -3.20 -3.72
CA GLY A 161 18.27 -4.21 -3.14
C GLY A 161 17.69 -5.63 -3.21
N PRO A 162 18.55 -6.64 -2.98
CA PRO A 162 18.22 -8.05 -3.18
C PRO A 162 17.07 -8.58 -2.31
N ASP A 163 16.84 -7.98 -1.13
CA ASP A 163 15.79 -8.38 -0.20
C ASP A 163 14.91 -7.17 0.19
N TYR A 164 14.66 -6.29 -0.78
CA TYR A 164 13.88 -5.07 -0.59
C TYR A 164 12.48 -5.38 -0.03
N ASN A 165 11.74 -6.29 -0.68
CA ASN A 165 10.40 -6.66 -0.25
C ASN A 165 10.41 -7.40 1.10
N GLY A 166 11.35 -8.31 1.34
CA GLY A 166 11.41 -9.05 2.61
C GLY A 166 11.65 -8.12 3.80
N ALA A 167 12.60 -7.19 3.68
CA ALA A 167 12.89 -6.21 4.72
C ALA A 167 11.70 -5.28 5.02
N LEU A 168 11.03 -4.77 3.98
CA LEU A 168 9.89 -3.87 4.15
C LEU A 168 8.62 -4.58 4.61
N ILE A 169 8.38 -5.81 4.14
CA ILE A 169 7.31 -6.67 4.67
C ILE A 169 7.50 -6.92 6.16
N TYR A 170 8.74 -7.23 6.58
CA TYR A 170 9.05 -7.39 8.00
C TYR A 170 8.72 -6.11 8.80
N PHE A 171 9.11 -4.94 8.28
CA PHE A 171 8.75 -3.66 8.89
C PHE A 171 7.24 -3.50 9.04
N VAL A 172 6.48 -3.72 7.96
CA VAL A 172 5.02 -3.59 7.93
C VAL A 172 4.37 -4.53 8.94
N GLN A 173 4.85 -5.77 9.06
CA GLN A 173 4.28 -6.77 9.97
C GLN A 173 4.57 -6.51 11.44
N LYS A 174 5.73 -5.92 11.77
CA LYS A 174 6.24 -5.87 13.16
C LYS A 174 6.21 -4.50 13.79
N HIS A 175 6.22 -3.44 12.99
CA HIS A 175 6.46 -2.08 13.48
C HIS A 175 5.47 -1.07 12.94
N TRP A 176 4.90 -1.30 11.75
CA TRP A 176 4.02 -0.33 11.12
C TRP A 176 2.63 -0.32 11.76
N ASP A 177 2.12 0.88 11.99
CA ASP A 177 0.79 1.16 12.50
C ASP A 177 0.10 2.09 11.51
N VAL A 178 -1.02 1.63 10.97
CA VAL A 178 -1.76 2.34 9.93
C VAL A 178 -2.42 3.60 10.47
N GLN A 179 -2.81 3.65 11.75
CA GLN A 179 -3.45 4.83 12.34
C GLN A 179 -2.41 5.95 12.47
N GLU A 180 -1.23 5.61 12.99
CA GLU A 180 -0.10 6.54 13.08
C GLU A 180 0.37 7.03 11.70
N ALA A 181 0.45 6.12 10.72
CA ALA A 181 0.80 6.46 9.36
C ALA A 181 -0.24 7.37 8.69
N ALA A 182 -1.54 7.08 8.87
CA ALA A 182 -2.64 7.82 8.25
C ALA A 182 -2.67 9.30 8.66
N MET A 183 -2.18 9.64 9.86
CA MET A 183 -2.06 11.04 10.31
C MET A 183 -1.14 11.90 9.43
N ARG A 184 -0.26 11.29 8.62
CA ARG A 184 0.74 11.99 7.80
C ARG A 184 0.63 11.70 6.31
N SER A 185 -0.28 10.84 5.88
CA SER A 185 -0.51 10.51 4.48
C SER A 185 -2.00 10.69 4.14
N PRO A 186 -2.39 11.77 3.43
CA PRO A 186 -3.77 11.99 3.02
C PRO A 186 -4.35 10.88 2.13
N SER A 187 -3.53 10.22 1.31
CA SER A 187 -3.96 9.07 0.50
C SER A 187 -4.18 7.82 1.34
N LEU A 188 -3.34 7.56 2.33
CA LEU A 188 -3.53 6.47 3.28
C LEU A 188 -4.76 6.71 4.17
N SER A 189 -4.94 7.92 4.71
CA SER A 189 -6.11 8.27 5.52
C SER A 189 -7.41 7.95 4.79
N ARG A 190 -7.58 8.46 3.56
CA ARG A 190 -8.78 8.19 2.74
C ARG A 190 -8.98 6.71 2.40
N THR A 191 -7.89 5.94 2.33
CA THR A 191 -7.93 4.49 2.09
C THR A 191 -8.38 3.76 3.35
N PHE A 192 -7.77 4.09 4.49
CA PHE A 192 -8.08 3.47 5.76
C PHE A 192 -9.50 3.81 6.24
N ASP A 193 -9.94 5.05 6.03
CA ASP A 193 -11.33 5.45 6.31
C ASP A 193 -12.32 4.65 5.46
N ALA A 194 -12.02 4.41 4.18
CA ALA A 194 -12.83 3.56 3.31
C ALA A 194 -13.01 2.16 3.90
N VAL A 195 -11.91 1.57 4.38
CA VAL A 195 -11.90 0.24 4.98
C VAL A 195 -12.70 0.22 6.29
N LYS A 196 -12.51 1.24 7.13
CA LYS A 196 -13.21 1.37 8.43
C LYS A 196 -14.71 1.57 8.29
N THR A 197 -15.17 2.28 7.25
CA THR A 197 -16.59 2.60 7.09
C THR A 197 -17.30 1.73 6.05
N PHE A 198 -16.58 0.87 5.33
CA PHE A 198 -17.15 0.02 4.27
C PHE A 198 -18.35 -0.79 4.78
N GLN A 199 -19.42 -0.94 4.04
CA GLN A 199 -20.47 -1.91 4.37
C GLN A 199 -20.77 -2.70 3.11
N PRO A 200 -20.67 -4.04 3.16
CA PRO A 200 -21.00 -4.83 1.99
C PRO A 200 -22.48 -4.69 1.66
N VAL A 201 -22.77 -4.50 0.38
CA VAL A 201 -24.13 -4.51 -0.17
C VAL A 201 -24.36 -5.89 -0.77
N TYR A 202 -25.24 -6.67 -0.15
CA TYR A 202 -25.66 -7.96 -0.68
C TYR A 202 -26.97 -7.74 -1.45
N GLU A 203 -26.91 -7.84 -2.78
CA GLU A 203 -28.11 -7.91 -3.61
C GLU A 203 -28.69 -9.34 -3.46
N PHE A 204 -29.88 -9.43 -2.88
CA PHE A 204 -30.67 -10.67 -2.76
C PHE A 204 -31.59 -10.84 -3.96
#